data_AF-A0A522BXF9-F1
#
_entry.id   AF-A0A522BXF9-F1
#
_cell.length_a   1.000
_cell.length_b   1.000
_cell.length_c   1.000
_cell.angle_alpha   90.00
_cell.angle_beta   90.00
_cell.angle_gamma   90.00
#
_symmetry.space_group_name_H-M   'P 1'
#
loop_
_entity.id
_entity.type
_entity.pdbx_description
1 polymer ?
#
loop_
_entity_poly.entity_id
_entity_poly.type
_entity_poly.pdbx_seq_one_letter_code
_entity_poly.pdbx_strand_id
1 'polypeptide(L)'
;MLGGVVGLALLGGVAGCGAFSNETPRTLSATFDRTVGLYVESDVRVLGVKIGKVTAIEPEGDRVRVEMEYDDKYDVPADAKAVVIAPSIVSDRYVQLTPVYTGGPTLEDGAELSGDRTAVPVELDEIYASLDKLNLALGPEGANKDGALSDLLSVGARNLDGNGELLNATLKDFSTLVSTVNASRDDLFGTVANLQDFTTTIAGSDGTVRAFNRDLAQVAEQLEGEREDLARAVRELSVALGEVASFVRENKDDLTANISNLAAVTGVLVKQRVALEEFLDVSPTALSNLQLAYNPATGTLDTRDNGPAQAEQNPLGLICDLLETVGQPLEMCGELSGLVPPPPSGAATSGGGAPALPAPRPRDMTLGGILDGGR
;
A
#
# COMPACT_ATOMS: atom_id res chain seq x y z
N MET A 1 -81.32 -73.07 -0.13
CA MET A 1 -81.61 -71.65 -0.35
C MET A 1 -81.55 -70.97 1.02
N LEU A 2 -80.34 -70.64 1.45
CA LEU A 2 -79.99 -70.09 2.76
C LEU A 2 -79.34 -68.73 2.56
N GLY A 3 -79.61 -67.80 3.48
CA GLY A 3 -78.65 -66.73 3.81
C GLY A 3 -78.93 -65.36 3.20
N GLY A 4 -80.15 -64.85 3.30
CA GLY A 4 -80.43 -63.41 3.20
C GLY A 4 -81.00 -62.93 4.53
N VAL A 5 -80.67 -61.69 4.93
CA VAL A 5 -81.19 -60.98 6.12
C VAL A 5 -80.38 -61.14 7.43
N VAL A 6 -79.08 -60.83 7.43
CA VAL A 6 -78.34 -60.35 8.64
C VAL A 6 -77.36 -59.20 8.30
N GLY A 7 -77.52 -58.54 7.14
CA GLY A 7 -76.52 -57.59 6.60
C GLY A 7 -76.88 -56.11 6.70
N LEU A 8 -77.87 -55.69 7.49
CA LEU A 8 -78.38 -54.30 7.44
C LEU A 8 -78.54 -53.62 8.82
N ALA A 9 -77.72 -53.98 9.81
CA ALA A 9 -77.76 -53.37 11.15
C ALA A 9 -76.41 -52.81 11.65
N LEU A 10 -75.36 -52.79 10.81
CA LEU A 10 -74.01 -52.32 11.21
C LEU A 10 -73.54 -51.04 10.49
N LEU A 11 -74.42 -50.30 9.81
CA LEU A 11 -74.10 -49.02 9.15
C LEU A 11 -74.68 -47.79 9.87
N GLY A 12 -75.12 -47.93 11.12
CA GLY A 12 -75.73 -46.85 11.91
C GLY A 12 -74.86 -46.27 13.03
N GLY A 13 -73.55 -46.53 13.04
CA GLY A 13 -72.71 -46.34 14.24
C GLY A 13 -71.40 -45.58 14.06
N VAL A 14 -71.24 -44.75 13.02
CA VAL A 14 -70.07 -43.84 12.86
C VAL A 14 -70.53 -42.48 12.30
N ALA A 15 -71.49 -41.85 12.98
CA ALA A 15 -71.96 -40.50 12.65
C ALA A 15 -72.07 -39.62 13.92
N GLY A 16 -71.14 -39.79 14.86
CA GLY A 16 -71.22 -39.13 16.17
C GLY A 16 -69.89 -39.07 16.88
N CYS A 17 -68.88 -38.45 16.26
CA CYS A 17 -67.70 -37.95 16.96
C CYS A 17 -67.01 -36.86 16.13
N GLY A 18 -67.80 -35.88 15.69
CA GLY A 18 -67.33 -34.55 15.37
C GLY A 18 -68.12 -33.63 16.26
N ALA A 19 -67.58 -33.34 17.44
CA ALA A 19 -68.12 -32.30 18.30
C ALA A 19 -68.09 -31.01 17.47
N PHE A 20 -69.25 -30.60 16.96
CA PHE A 20 -69.49 -29.23 16.59
C PHE A 20 -69.39 -28.45 17.90
N SER A 21 -68.19 -27.99 18.25
CA SER A 21 -68.04 -26.84 19.12
C SER A 21 -68.85 -25.74 18.43
N ASN A 22 -69.99 -25.37 19.00
CA ASN A 22 -70.69 -24.12 18.69
C ASN A 22 -69.84 -22.96 19.26
N GLU A 23 -68.59 -22.86 18.82
CA GLU A 23 -67.74 -21.70 19.05
C GLU A 23 -68.17 -20.69 17.98
N THR A 24 -68.94 -19.69 18.39
CA THR A 24 -69.31 -18.57 17.52
C THR A 24 -68.06 -17.71 17.35
N PRO A 25 -67.45 -17.67 16.15
CA PRO A 25 -66.26 -16.86 15.94
C PRO A 25 -66.60 -15.38 16.16
N ARG A 26 -65.66 -14.64 16.74
CA ARG A 26 -65.77 -13.19 16.84
C ARG A 26 -65.37 -12.56 15.52
N THR A 27 -66.06 -11.50 15.16
CA THR A 27 -65.88 -10.76 13.90
C THR A 27 -65.26 -9.40 14.19
N LEU A 28 -64.47 -8.91 13.24
CA LEU A 28 -63.97 -7.54 13.25
C LEU A 28 -63.69 -7.09 11.81
N SER A 29 -63.64 -5.78 11.58
CA SER A 29 -63.22 -5.22 10.30
C SER A 29 -62.06 -4.24 10.48
N ALA A 30 -61.19 -4.15 9.48
CA ALA A 30 -60.09 -3.20 9.46
C ALA A 30 -59.97 -2.51 8.10
N THR A 31 -59.82 -1.18 8.11
CA THR A 31 -59.64 -0.40 6.88
C THR A 31 -58.16 -0.08 6.66
N PHE A 32 -57.59 -0.57 5.56
CA PHE A 32 -56.19 -0.32 5.18
C PHE A 32 -56.11 0.55 3.94
N ASP A 33 -55.01 1.28 3.77
CA ASP A 33 -54.75 2.06 2.54
C ASP A 33 -54.53 1.16 1.31
N ARG A 34 -54.03 -0.06 1.53
CA ARG A 34 -53.79 -1.06 0.49
C ARG A 34 -53.73 -2.46 1.08
N THR A 35 -54.12 -3.46 0.30
CA THR A 35 -54.13 -4.89 0.71
C THR A 35 -53.35 -5.76 -0.27
N VAL A 36 -52.27 -5.23 -0.84
CA VAL A 36 -51.42 -5.97 -1.79
C VAL A 36 -50.89 -7.24 -1.12
N GLY A 37 -51.14 -8.40 -1.74
CA GLY A 37 -50.71 -9.71 -1.23
C GLY A 37 -51.51 -10.26 -0.05
N LEU A 38 -52.63 -9.63 0.33
CA LEU A 38 -53.60 -10.16 1.29
C LEU A 38 -54.79 -10.75 0.52
N TYR A 39 -55.26 -11.94 0.93
CA TYR A 39 -56.33 -12.66 0.25
C TYR A 39 -57.42 -13.09 1.24
N VAL A 40 -58.59 -13.46 0.72
CA VAL A 40 -59.58 -14.19 1.50
C VAL A 40 -58.96 -15.52 1.95
N GLU A 41 -59.24 -15.94 3.18
CA GLU A 41 -58.57 -17.04 3.91
C GLU A 41 -57.12 -16.75 4.37
N SER A 42 -56.56 -15.55 4.13
CA SER A 42 -55.29 -15.15 4.76
C SER A 42 -55.41 -15.22 6.28
N ASP A 43 -54.32 -15.61 6.94
CA ASP A 43 -54.32 -15.82 8.38
C ASP A 43 -54.51 -14.50 9.16
N VAL A 44 -55.23 -14.59 10.27
CA VAL A 44 -55.22 -13.58 11.34
C VAL A 44 -54.44 -14.15 12.51
N ARG A 45 -53.46 -13.40 13.01
CA ARG A 45 -52.47 -13.91 13.97
C ARG A 45 -52.28 -12.99 15.18
N VAL A 46 -51.92 -13.58 16.32
CA VAL A 46 -51.41 -12.88 17.52
C VAL A 46 -50.02 -13.45 17.82
N LEU A 47 -48.98 -12.60 17.86
CA LEU A 47 -47.58 -13.02 18.02
C LEU A 47 -47.15 -14.13 17.03
N GLY A 48 -47.64 -14.09 15.80
CA GLY A 48 -47.38 -15.11 14.78
C GLY A 48 -48.17 -16.41 14.92
N VAL A 49 -49.00 -16.58 15.95
CA VAL A 49 -49.89 -17.74 16.11
C VAL A 49 -51.22 -17.46 15.41
N LYS A 50 -51.66 -18.37 14.52
CA LYS A 50 -52.95 -18.27 13.84
C LYS A 50 -54.10 -18.43 14.84
N ILE A 51 -54.97 -17.43 14.87
CA ILE A 51 -56.20 -17.40 15.69
C ILE A 51 -57.46 -17.27 14.85
N GLY A 52 -57.34 -16.94 13.57
CA GLY A 52 -58.46 -16.61 12.72
C GLY A 52 -58.06 -16.48 11.26
N LYS A 53 -58.93 -15.84 10.47
CA LYS A 53 -58.73 -15.65 9.04
C LYS A 53 -59.50 -14.43 8.50
N VAL A 54 -59.07 -13.96 7.33
CA VAL A 54 -59.78 -12.96 6.53
C VAL A 54 -60.97 -13.62 5.84
N THR A 55 -62.16 -13.03 5.99
CA THR A 55 -63.41 -13.52 5.41
C THR A 55 -63.81 -12.75 4.15
N ALA A 56 -63.53 -11.45 4.08
CA ALA A 56 -63.81 -10.62 2.91
C ALA A 56 -62.81 -9.46 2.77
N ILE A 57 -62.63 -9.00 1.54
CA ILE A 57 -61.82 -7.83 1.19
C ILE A 57 -62.63 -6.98 0.22
N GLU A 58 -63.06 -5.81 0.67
CA GLU A 58 -63.96 -4.92 -0.06
C GLU A 58 -63.30 -3.56 -0.31
N PRO A 59 -63.15 -3.13 -1.57
CA PRO A 59 -62.66 -1.80 -1.89
C PRO A 59 -63.65 -0.71 -1.44
N GLU A 60 -63.16 0.28 -0.70
CA GLU A 60 -63.91 1.45 -0.23
C GLU A 60 -63.21 2.73 -0.71
N GLY A 61 -63.40 3.07 -1.99
CA GLY A 61 -62.81 4.28 -2.58
C GLY A 61 -61.30 4.19 -2.70
N ASP A 62 -60.58 4.97 -1.89
CA ASP A 62 -59.11 5.01 -1.81
C ASP A 62 -58.53 4.05 -0.77
N ARG A 63 -59.38 3.32 -0.04
CA ARG A 63 -59.00 2.37 1.00
C ARG A 63 -59.68 1.02 0.77
N VAL A 64 -59.31 0.03 1.58
CA VAL A 64 -59.84 -1.33 1.50
C VAL A 64 -60.30 -1.77 2.88
N ARG A 65 -61.56 -2.13 3.03
CA ARG A 65 -62.11 -2.78 4.21
C ARG A 65 -61.82 -4.28 4.14
N VAL A 66 -61.24 -4.80 5.21
CA VAL A 66 -60.94 -6.22 5.37
C VAL A 66 -61.78 -6.75 6.53
N GLU A 67 -62.67 -7.68 6.24
CA GLU A 67 -63.44 -8.39 7.25
C GLU A 67 -62.67 -9.64 7.70
N MET A 68 -62.68 -9.88 9.00
CA MET A 68 -61.92 -10.94 9.64
C MET A 68 -62.77 -11.60 10.72
N GLU A 69 -62.48 -12.87 10.94
CA GLU A 69 -63.02 -13.63 12.06
C GLU A 69 -61.88 -14.28 12.85
N TYR A 70 -62.08 -14.45 14.16
CA TYR A 70 -61.15 -15.16 15.03
C TYR A 70 -61.89 -15.98 16.08
N ASP A 71 -61.23 -17.02 16.55
CA ASP A 71 -61.75 -17.97 17.52
C ASP A 71 -61.98 -17.28 18.88
N ASP A 72 -63.16 -17.47 19.46
CA ASP A 72 -63.64 -16.77 20.66
C ASP A 72 -62.88 -17.14 21.93
N LYS A 73 -62.07 -18.21 21.91
CA LYS A 73 -61.18 -18.58 23.01
C LYS A 73 -59.98 -17.65 23.18
N TYR A 74 -59.71 -16.77 22.22
CA TYR A 74 -58.60 -15.82 22.29
C TYR A 74 -59.10 -14.42 22.64
N ASP A 75 -58.58 -13.86 23.73
CA ASP A 75 -58.82 -12.46 24.07
C ASP A 75 -57.92 -11.53 23.24
N VAL A 76 -58.51 -10.48 22.67
CA VAL A 76 -57.83 -9.39 21.95
C VAL A 76 -58.09 -8.09 22.71
N PRO A 77 -57.09 -7.23 22.96
CA PRO A 77 -57.30 -5.95 23.64
C PRO A 77 -58.28 -5.04 22.92
N ALA A 78 -59.07 -4.24 23.66
CA ALA A 78 -59.99 -3.26 23.05
C ALA A 78 -59.26 -2.21 22.17
N ASP A 79 -58.02 -1.88 22.50
CA ASP A 79 -57.14 -0.95 21.78
C ASP A 79 -56.25 -1.63 20.74
N ALA A 80 -56.55 -2.88 20.38
CA ALA A 80 -55.79 -3.61 19.38
C ALA A 80 -55.73 -2.89 18.04
N LYS A 81 -54.60 -3.09 17.37
CA LYS A 81 -54.28 -2.65 16.01
C LYS A 81 -54.18 -3.86 15.09
N ALA A 82 -54.56 -3.67 13.84
CA ALA A 82 -54.35 -4.64 12.78
C ALA A 82 -53.22 -4.19 11.88
N VAL A 83 -52.21 -5.03 11.71
CA VAL A 83 -51.04 -4.74 10.88
C VAL A 83 -50.90 -5.82 9.83
N VAL A 84 -50.86 -5.46 8.56
CA VAL A 84 -50.53 -6.42 7.48
C VAL A 84 -49.03 -6.69 7.55
N ILE A 85 -48.65 -7.97 7.66
CA ILE A 85 -47.24 -8.38 7.71
C ILE A 85 -46.92 -9.22 6.46
N ALA A 86 -45.83 -8.85 5.79
CA ALA A 86 -45.26 -9.61 4.69
C ALA A 86 -44.07 -10.45 5.21
N PRO A 87 -44.23 -11.76 5.45
CA PRO A 87 -43.13 -12.59 5.95
C PRO A 87 -42.02 -12.77 4.91
N SER A 88 -42.36 -12.66 3.62
CA SER A 88 -41.40 -12.63 2.50
C SER A 88 -41.94 -11.78 1.36
N ILE A 89 -41.12 -11.52 0.34
CA ILE A 89 -41.52 -10.75 -0.86
C ILE A 89 -42.55 -11.50 -1.71
N VAL A 90 -42.56 -12.84 -1.69
CA VAL A 90 -43.35 -13.67 -2.60
C VAL A 90 -44.49 -14.42 -1.89
N SER A 91 -44.48 -14.46 -0.56
CA SER A 91 -45.49 -15.16 0.22
C SER A 91 -46.74 -14.32 0.45
N ASP A 92 -47.85 -15.02 0.66
CA ASP A 92 -49.09 -14.42 1.13
C ASP A 92 -48.85 -13.66 2.43
N ARG A 93 -49.49 -12.50 2.53
CA ARG A 93 -49.48 -11.67 3.74
C ARG A 93 -50.56 -12.15 4.70
N TYR A 94 -50.37 -11.81 5.97
CA TYR A 94 -51.31 -12.10 7.04
C TYR A 94 -51.60 -10.84 7.85
N VAL A 95 -52.70 -10.83 8.58
CA VAL A 95 -53.02 -9.74 9.51
C VAL A 95 -52.56 -10.10 10.91
N GLN A 96 -51.77 -9.23 11.52
CA GLN A 96 -51.29 -9.34 12.88
C GLN A 96 -52.12 -8.42 13.78
N LEU A 97 -52.84 -8.98 14.74
CA LEU A 97 -53.47 -8.22 15.82
C LEU A 97 -52.43 -7.97 16.92
N THR A 98 -52.28 -6.72 17.35
CA THR A 98 -51.25 -6.29 18.31
C THR A 98 -51.75 -5.13 19.16
N PRO A 99 -51.39 -5.02 20.46
CA PRO A 99 -50.53 -5.91 21.22
C PRO A 99 -51.22 -7.24 21.62
N VAL A 100 -50.46 -8.16 22.20
CA VAL A 100 -51.02 -9.37 22.84
C VAL A 100 -51.83 -8.95 24.08
N TYR A 101 -52.91 -9.67 24.36
CA TYR A 101 -53.71 -9.42 25.56
C TYR A 101 -52.95 -9.79 26.84
N THR A 102 -52.87 -8.82 27.75
CA THR A 102 -52.26 -8.98 29.09
C THR A 102 -53.25 -8.69 30.23
N GLY A 103 -54.47 -8.26 29.89
CA GLY A 103 -55.55 -7.92 30.82
C GLY A 103 -56.29 -6.64 30.41
N GLY A 104 -57.46 -6.38 31.01
CA GLY A 104 -58.27 -5.18 30.77
C GLY A 104 -59.47 -5.43 29.86
N PRO A 105 -60.03 -4.36 29.23
CA PRO A 105 -61.13 -4.51 28.29
C PRO A 105 -60.73 -5.28 27.03
N THR A 106 -61.60 -6.16 26.57
CA THR A 106 -61.41 -6.91 25.32
C THR A 106 -62.14 -6.24 24.16
N LEU A 107 -61.69 -6.53 22.94
CA LEU A 107 -62.31 -6.06 21.71
C LEU A 107 -63.75 -6.60 21.63
N GLU A 108 -64.69 -5.69 21.38
CA GLU A 108 -66.10 -6.04 21.18
C GLU A 108 -66.28 -6.78 19.84
N ASP A 109 -67.27 -7.67 19.78
CA ASP A 109 -67.62 -8.36 18.54
C ASP A 109 -68.16 -7.34 17.51
N GLY A 110 -67.71 -7.45 16.25
CA GLY A 110 -68.02 -6.51 15.18
C GLY A 110 -67.21 -5.20 15.23
N ALA A 111 -66.14 -5.13 16.03
CA ALA A 111 -65.34 -3.91 16.13
C ALA A 111 -64.71 -3.48 14.79
N GLU A 112 -64.65 -2.16 14.56
CA GLU A 112 -64.00 -1.58 13.39
C GLU A 112 -62.65 -0.92 13.75
N LEU A 113 -61.60 -1.29 13.02
CA LEU A 113 -60.24 -0.78 13.16
C LEU A 113 -59.92 0.14 11.97
N SER A 114 -59.53 1.39 12.21
CA SER A 114 -59.16 2.31 11.13
C SER A 114 -58.11 3.34 11.56
N GLY A 115 -57.52 4.03 10.58
CA GLY A 115 -56.57 5.11 10.79
C GLY A 115 -55.35 4.64 11.59
N ASP A 116 -55.14 5.23 12.76
CA ASP A 116 -53.98 4.95 13.63
C ASP A 116 -53.95 3.53 14.24
N ARG A 117 -55.01 2.75 14.02
CA ARG A 117 -55.15 1.35 14.42
C ARG A 117 -54.86 0.35 13.30
N THR A 118 -54.52 0.84 12.11
CA THR A 118 -54.23 0.00 10.94
C THR A 118 -52.89 0.39 10.34
N ALA A 119 -52.08 -0.58 9.93
CA ALA A 119 -50.82 -0.32 9.28
C ALA A 119 -50.52 -1.36 8.19
N VAL A 120 -49.87 -0.89 7.13
CA VAL A 120 -49.41 -1.70 6.00
C VAL A 120 -47.89 -1.55 5.84
N PRO A 121 -47.19 -2.54 5.28
CA PRO A 121 -45.77 -2.42 4.99
C PRO A 121 -45.51 -1.31 3.96
N VAL A 122 -44.31 -0.74 4.03
CA VAL A 122 -43.79 0.12 2.94
C VAL A 122 -43.58 -0.76 1.71
N GLU A 123 -44.10 -0.32 0.58
CA GLU A 123 -43.99 -1.06 -0.68
C GLU A 123 -42.71 -0.69 -1.44
N LEU A 124 -42.28 -1.56 -2.35
CA LEU A 124 -41.01 -1.40 -3.06
C LEU A 124 -40.96 -0.15 -3.94
N ASP A 125 -42.08 0.21 -4.54
CA ASP A 125 -42.26 1.46 -5.31
C ASP A 125 -42.09 2.71 -4.45
N GLU A 126 -42.55 2.70 -3.20
CA GLU A 126 -42.32 3.80 -2.25
C GLU A 126 -40.86 3.92 -1.84
N ILE A 127 -40.17 2.78 -1.69
CA ILE A 127 -38.72 2.78 -1.44
C ILE A 127 -38.00 3.40 -2.65
N TYR A 128 -38.33 2.97 -3.88
CA TYR A 128 -37.73 3.56 -5.08
C TYR A 128 -38.06 5.04 -5.23
N ALA A 129 -39.30 5.45 -4.99
CA ALA A 129 -39.70 6.86 -5.04
C ALA A 129 -38.97 7.69 -3.97
N SER A 130 -38.73 7.12 -2.79
CA SER A 130 -37.98 7.80 -1.72
C SER A 130 -36.50 7.91 -2.05
N LEU A 131 -35.90 6.87 -2.65
CA LEU A 131 -34.53 6.89 -3.15
C LEU A 131 -34.36 7.86 -4.31
N ASP A 132 -35.33 7.93 -5.23
CA ASP A 132 -35.33 8.88 -6.34
C ASP A 132 -35.42 10.33 -5.82
N LYS A 133 -36.36 10.61 -4.91
CA LYS A 133 -36.45 11.91 -4.24
C LYS A 133 -35.15 12.29 -3.54
N LEU A 134 -34.51 11.34 -2.86
CA LEU A 134 -33.22 11.56 -2.22
C LEU A 134 -32.13 11.85 -3.26
N ASN A 135 -32.07 11.10 -4.35
CA ASN A 135 -31.10 11.29 -5.42
C ASN A 135 -31.29 12.64 -6.12
N LEU A 136 -32.53 13.06 -6.37
CA LEU A 136 -32.83 14.38 -6.93
C LEU A 136 -32.46 15.48 -5.94
N ALA A 137 -32.81 15.31 -4.66
CA ALA A 137 -32.50 16.25 -3.61
C ALA A 137 -30.98 16.38 -3.35
N LEU A 138 -30.20 15.32 -3.54
CA LEU A 138 -28.74 15.33 -3.40
C LEU A 138 -28.01 15.50 -4.74
N GLY A 139 -28.75 15.57 -5.84
CA GLY A 139 -28.21 15.64 -7.18
C GLY A 139 -27.74 17.04 -7.59
N PRO A 140 -27.21 17.19 -8.81
CA PRO A 140 -26.73 18.46 -9.35
C PRO A 140 -27.85 19.50 -9.57
N GLU A 141 -29.12 19.10 -9.47
CA GLU A 141 -30.27 20.00 -9.52
C GLU A 141 -30.88 20.26 -8.13
N GLY A 142 -30.43 19.55 -7.10
CA GLY A 142 -30.92 19.64 -5.72
C GLY A 142 -30.00 20.42 -4.79
N ALA A 143 -29.90 20.01 -3.54
CA ALA A 143 -29.07 20.59 -2.49
C ALA A 143 -27.56 20.56 -2.82
N ASN A 144 -27.12 19.68 -3.72
CA ASN A 144 -25.73 19.63 -4.19
C ASN A 144 -25.53 20.44 -5.48
N LYS A 145 -26.52 21.19 -5.97
CA LYS A 145 -26.39 22.05 -7.17
C LYS A 145 -25.16 22.95 -7.11
N ASP A 146 -24.94 23.57 -5.95
CA ASP A 146 -23.76 24.40 -5.64
C ASP A 146 -22.94 23.76 -4.49
N GLY A 147 -23.06 22.45 -4.33
CA GLY A 147 -22.39 21.70 -3.27
C GLY A 147 -20.99 21.23 -3.66
N ALA A 148 -20.20 20.84 -2.67
CA ALA A 148 -18.79 20.48 -2.83
C ALA A 148 -18.52 19.42 -3.92
N LEU A 149 -19.45 18.49 -4.17
CA LEU A 149 -19.31 17.51 -5.23
C LEU A 149 -19.55 18.10 -6.63
N SER A 150 -20.54 18.98 -6.80
CA SER A 150 -20.73 19.68 -8.08
C SER A 150 -19.61 20.66 -8.35
N ASP A 151 -19.08 21.31 -7.30
CA ASP A 151 -17.89 22.15 -7.40
C ASP A 151 -16.65 21.35 -7.76
N LEU A 152 -16.40 20.20 -7.14
CA LEU A 152 -15.31 19.29 -7.51
C LEU A 152 -15.41 18.88 -8.98
N LEU A 153 -16.60 18.50 -9.44
CA LEU A 153 -16.82 18.08 -10.83
C LEU A 153 -16.68 19.25 -11.80
N SER A 154 -17.18 20.44 -11.47
CA SER A 154 -17.09 21.63 -12.33
C SER A 154 -15.67 22.19 -12.39
N VAL A 155 -14.94 22.17 -11.27
CA VAL A 155 -13.53 22.57 -11.19
C VAL A 155 -12.67 21.53 -11.89
N GLY A 156 -12.93 20.24 -11.67
CA GLY A 156 -12.27 19.14 -12.38
C GLY A 156 -12.45 19.26 -13.89
N ALA A 157 -13.69 19.39 -14.36
CA ALA A 157 -13.98 19.57 -15.78
C ALA A 157 -13.27 20.79 -16.37
N ARG A 158 -13.31 21.95 -15.71
CA ARG A 158 -12.61 23.17 -16.16
C ARG A 158 -11.08 23.03 -16.17
N ASN A 159 -10.52 22.34 -15.18
CA ASN A 159 -9.07 22.14 -15.10
C ASN A 159 -8.57 21.14 -16.14
N LEU A 160 -9.40 20.16 -16.53
CA LEU A 160 -9.05 19.20 -17.58
C LEU A 160 -9.41 19.71 -18.99
N ASP A 161 -10.36 20.63 -19.12
CA ASP A 161 -10.72 21.25 -20.38
C ASP A 161 -9.54 22.06 -20.94
N GLY A 162 -9.17 21.80 -22.20
CA GLY A 162 -7.99 22.38 -22.85
C GLY A 162 -6.61 21.89 -22.35
N ASN A 163 -6.51 21.24 -21.19
CA ASN A 163 -5.23 20.78 -20.62
C ASN A 163 -4.91 19.30 -20.89
N GLY A 164 -5.80 18.56 -21.57
CA GLY A 164 -5.62 17.13 -21.84
C GLY A 164 -4.34 16.80 -22.61
N GLU A 165 -3.94 17.65 -23.56
CA GLU A 165 -2.72 17.46 -24.35
C GLU A 165 -1.46 17.72 -23.51
N LEU A 166 -1.49 18.73 -22.64
CA LEU A 166 -0.42 19.04 -21.68
C LEU A 166 -0.28 17.93 -20.62
N LEU A 167 -1.39 17.39 -20.13
CA LEU A 167 -1.40 16.24 -19.20
C LEU A 167 -0.84 14.99 -19.89
N ASN A 168 -1.21 14.74 -21.15
CA ASN A 168 -0.65 13.63 -21.92
C ASN A 168 0.86 13.77 -22.13
N ALA A 169 1.32 14.98 -22.46
CA ALA A 169 2.75 15.28 -22.59
C ALA A 169 3.50 15.07 -21.27
N THR A 170 2.96 15.58 -20.16
CA THR A 170 3.54 15.41 -18.82
C THR A 170 3.63 13.93 -18.42
N LEU A 171 2.59 13.13 -18.70
CA LEU A 171 2.61 11.69 -18.46
C LEU A 171 3.64 10.95 -19.32
N LYS A 172 3.83 11.36 -20.58
CA LYS A 172 4.87 10.81 -21.46
C LYS A 172 6.27 11.17 -21.00
N ASP A 173 6.48 12.42 -20.59
CA ASP A 173 7.76 12.91 -20.07
C ASP A 173 8.10 12.22 -18.75
N PHE A 174 7.12 12.06 -17.86
CA PHE A 174 7.26 11.30 -16.63
C PHE A 174 7.55 9.81 -16.88
N SER A 175 6.84 9.19 -17.83
CA SER A 175 7.12 7.80 -18.23
C SER A 175 8.53 7.66 -18.80
N THR A 176 8.98 8.62 -19.58
CA THR A 176 10.35 8.68 -20.12
C THR A 176 11.38 8.82 -18.98
N LEU A 177 11.12 9.71 -18.02
CA LEU A 177 11.96 9.89 -16.83
C LEU A 177 12.03 8.59 -16.01
N VAL A 178 10.88 7.99 -15.67
CA VAL A 178 10.81 6.74 -14.91
C VAL A 178 11.51 5.61 -15.67
N SER A 179 11.35 5.51 -16.99
CA SER A 179 12.06 4.51 -17.79
C SER A 179 13.58 4.73 -17.79
N THR A 180 14.03 5.99 -17.79
CA THR A 180 15.45 6.35 -17.73
C THR A 180 16.03 6.03 -16.35
N VAL A 181 15.32 6.38 -15.27
CA VAL A 181 15.72 6.05 -13.89
C VAL A 181 15.69 4.55 -13.65
N ASN A 182 14.72 3.83 -14.21
CA ASN A 182 14.66 2.36 -14.13
C ASN A 182 15.78 1.69 -14.96
N ALA A 183 16.25 2.32 -16.04
CA ALA A 183 17.44 1.88 -16.78
C ALA A 183 18.75 2.14 -15.99
N SER A 184 18.73 3.03 -14.99
CA SER A 184 19.83 3.31 -14.06
C SER A 184 19.63 2.66 -12.68
N ARG A 185 18.66 1.74 -12.55
CA ARG A 185 18.17 1.19 -11.27
C ARG A 185 19.18 0.30 -10.55
N ASP A 186 20.02 -0.40 -11.31
CA ASP A 186 20.98 -1.37 -10.75
C ASP A 186 22.07 -0.70 -9.89
N ASP A 187 22.31 0.61 -10.05
CA ASP A 187 23.26 1.39 -9.23
C ASP A 187 22.61 2.10 -8.02
N LEU A 188 21.30 2.31 -8.02
CA LEU A 188 20.60 3.15 -7.02
C LEU A 188 19.90 2.36 -5.90
N PHE A 189 19.55 1.09 -6.13
CA PHE A 189 18.70 0.32 -5.21
C PHE A 189 19.44 -0.54 -4.17
N GLY A 190 20.74 -0.32 -3.97
CA GLY A 190 21.50 -0.91 -2.85
C GLY A 190 21.15 -0.33 -1.46
N THR A 191 20.47 0.82 -1.39
CA THR A 191 20.40 1.63 -0.14
C THR A 191 18.98 1.84 0.42
N VAL A 192 17.91 1.46 -0.30
CA VAL A 192 16.52 1.85 0.05
C VAL A 192 15.65 0.69 0.58
N ALA A 193 16.23 -0.50 0.81
CA ALA A 193 15.49 -1.68 1.24
C ALA A 193 15.02 -1.66 2.72
N ASN A 194 15.45 -0.69 3.54
CA ASN A 194 15.19 -0.70 4.99
C ASN A 194 14.09 0.28 5.46
N LEU A 195 13.43 1.02 4.57
CA LEU A 195 12.42 2.02 4.95
C LEU A 195 10.97 1.52 4.80
N GLN A 196 10.77 0.25 4.47
CA GLN A 196 9.46 -0.34 4.20
C GLN A 196 8.80 -1.01 5.42
N ASP A 197 9.56 -1.22 6.52
CA ASP A 197 9.06 -1.90 7.73
C ASP A 197 8.31 -0.98 8.72
N PHE A 198 8.39 0.34 8.56
CA PHE A 198 7.86 1.28 9.56
C PHE A 198 6.36 1.60 9.39
N THR A 199 5.78 1.37 8.22
CA THR A 199 4.45 1.94 7.86
C THR A 199 3.29 0.95 7.98
N THR A 200 3.52 -0.29 8.47
CA THR A 200 2.50 -1.35 8.43
C THR A 200 1.72 -1.53 9.75
N THR A 201 1.95 -0.70 10.77
CA THR A 201 1.39 -0.94 12.13
C THR A 201 0.32 0.06 12.59
N ILE A 202 -0.29 0.85 11.71
CA ILE A 202 -1.33 1.79 12.10
C ILE A 202 -2.51 1.73 11.13
N ALA A 203 -3.57 0.99 11.49
CA ALA A 203 -4.97 1.39 11.25
C ALA A 203 -5.93 0.25 11.63
N GLY A 204 -6.56 0.36 12.80
CA GLY A 204 -7.68 -0.49 13.17
C GLY A 204 -8.64 0.20 14.11
N SER A 205 -9.87 0.42 13.64
CA SER A 205 -11.15 0.43 14.38
C SER A 205 -12.03 1.70 14.32
N ASP A 206 -13.34 1.47 14.35
CA ASP A 206 -14.47 2.24 13.79
C ASP A 206 -14.91 3.51 14.55
N GLY A 207 -14.18 3.96 15.57
CA GLY A 207 -14.31 5.34 16.08
C GLY A 207 -13.78 6.38 15.09
N THR A 208 -12.91 5.92 14.20
CA THR A 208 -12.15 6.68 13.21
C THR A 208 -13.03 7.36 12.16
N VAL A 209 -14.16 6.77 11.75
CA VAL A 209 -15.01 7.37 10.69
C VAL A 209 -15.68 8.67 11.17
N ARG A 210 -16.06 8.76 12.45
CA ARG A 210 -16.68 9.97 13.01
C ARG A 210 -15.68 11.05 13.41
N ALA A 211 -14.46 10.67 13.79
CA ALA A 211 -13.36 11.60 14.01
C ALA A 211 -12.82 12.13 12.67
N PHE A 212 -12.57 11.23 11.71
CA PHE A 212 -12.17 11.55 10.35
C PHE A 212 -13.11 12.53 9.68
N ASN A 213 -14.44 12.35 9.77
CA ASN A 213 -15.38 13.33 9.18
C ASN A 213 -15.31 14.73 9.82
N ARG A 214 -15.02 14.83 11.12
CA ARG A 214 -14.83 16.14 11.79
C ARG A 214 -13.48 16.75 11.45
N ASP A 215 -12.43 15.94 11.45
CA ASP A 215 -11.09 16.38 11.11
C ASP A 215 -11.03 16.78 9.62
N LEU A 216 -11.77 16.10 8.74
CA LEU A 216 -11.90 16.43 7.33
C LEU A 216 -12.63 17.75 7.12
N ALA A 217 -13.68 18.03 7.90
CA ALA A 217 -14.39 19.31 7.84
C ALA A 217 -13.51 20.48 8.33
N GLN A 218 -12.78 20.27 9.42
CA GLN A 218 -11.88 21.28 10.00
C GLN A 218 -10.65 21.51 9.12
N VAL A 219 -10.11 20.46 8.50
CA VAL A 219 -9.05 20.56 7.49
C VAL A 219 -9.57 21.22 6.21
N ALA A 220 -10.80 20.95 5.78
CA ALA A 220 -11.37 21.61 4.61
C ALA A 220 -11.56 23.11 4.83
N GLU A 221 -12.03 23.51 6.02
CA GLU A 221 -12.22 24.91 6.40
C GLU A 221 -10.87 25.65 6.56
N GLN A 222 -9.86 24.97 7.10
CA GLN A 222 -8.51 25.51 7.19
C GLN A 222 -7.81 25.58 5.82
N LEU A 223 -8.00 24.57 4.97
CA LEU A 223 -7.48 24.52 3.60
C LEU A 223 -8.16 25.55 2.69
N GLU A 224 -9.44 25.87 2.94
CA GLU A 224 -10.15 26.97 2.29
C GLU A 224 -9.57 28.33 2.70
N GLY A 225 -9.31 28.53 4.00
CA GLY A 225 -8.65 29.72 4.53
C GLY A 225 -7.20 29.90 4.03
N GLU A 226 -6.49 28.79 3.79
CA GLU A 226 -5.09 28.78 3.32
C GLU A 226 -4.98 28.60 1.79
N ARG A 227 -6.10 28.59 1.05
CA ARG A 227 -6.13 28.33 -0.40
C ARG A 227 -5.23 29.26 -1.20
N GLU A 228 -5.18 30.54 -0.82
CA GLU A 228 -4.31 31.53 -1.49
C GLU A 228 -2.83 31.29 -1.21
N ASP A 229 -2.49 30.91 0.02
CA ASP A 229 -1.11 30.65 0.44
C ASP A 229 -0.59 29.33 -0.14
N LEU A 230 -1.43 28.29 -0.21
CA LEU A 230 -1.11 27.04 -0.91
C LEU A 230 -0.93 27.29 -2.41
N ALA A 231 -1.83 28.05 -3.03
CA ALA A 231 -1.70 28.40 -4.44
C ALA A 231 -0.42 29.23 -4.70
N ARG A 232 -0.02 30.09 -3.75
CA ARG A 232 1.24 30.84 -3.82
C ARG A 232 2.44 29.89 -3.68
N ALA A 233 2.45 29.01 -2.70
CA ALA A 233 3.52 28.03 -2.49
C ALA A 233 3.71 27.10 -3.72
N VAL A 234 2.62 26.65 -4.34
CA VAL A 234 2.68 25.82 -5.56
C VAL A 234 3.25 26.59 -6.75
N ARG A 235 2.92 27.88 -6.90
CA ARG A 235 3.49 28.73 -7.94
C ARG A 235 4.98 28.97 -7.72
N GLU A 236 5.39 29.32 -6.51
CA GLU A 236 6.80 29.53 -6.14
C GLU A 236 7.62 28.24 -6.35
N LEU A 237 7.07 27.08 -5.96
CA LEU A 237 7.69 25.79 -6.22
C LEU A 237 7.83 25.52 -7.72
N SER A 238 6.82 25.83 -8.52
CA SER A 238 6.86 25.66 -9.98
C SER A 238 7.94 26.55 -10.62
N VAL A 239 8.10 27.78 -10.13
CA VAL A 239 9.18 28.69 -10.57
C VAL A 239 10.54 28.12 -10.19
N ALA A 240 10.74 27.75 -8.92
CA ALA A 240 12.00 27.17 -8.45
C ALA A 240 12.38 25.89 -9.19
N LEU A 241 11.42 24.99 -9.44
CA LEU A 241 11.65 23.78 -10.24
C LEU A 241 11.96 24.12 -11.71
N GLY A 242 11.32 25.15 -12.26
CA GLY A 242 11.62 25.65 -13.61
C GLY A 242 13.02 26.24 -13.74
N GLU A 243 13.49 26.95 -12.71
CA GLU A 243 14.86 27.47 -12.62
C GLU A 243 15.87 26.33 -12.50
N VAL A 244 15.64 25.35 -11.63
CA VAL A 244 16.49 24.16 -11.51
C VAL A 244 16.52 23.36 -12.82
N ALA A 245 15.37 23.14 -13.45
CA ALA A 245 15.29 22.42 -14.73
C ALA A 245 16.02 23.17 -15.85
N SER A 246 15.95 24.51 -15.87
CA SER A 246 16.66 25.33 -16.85
C SER A 246 18.16 25.33 -16.58
N PHE A 247 18.59 25.48 -15.33
CA PHE A 247 19.98 25.33 -14.92
C PHE A 247 20.57 23.97 -15.33
N VAL A 248 19.87 22.87 -15.03
CA VAL A 248 20.32 21.52 -15.41
C VAL A 248 20.37 21.35 -16.93
N ARG A 249 19.38 21.86 -17.66
CA ARG A 249 19.35 21.79 -19.13
C ARG A 249 20.46 22.61 -19.77
N GLU A 250 20.73 23.80 -19.26
CA GLU A 250 21.78 24.70 -19.74
C GLU A 250 23.19 24.17 -19.43
N ASN A 251 23.35 23.47 -18.30
CA ASN A 251 24.65 22.98 -17.82
C ASN A 251 24.81 21.46 -17.98
N LYS A 252 23.92 20.78 -18.72
CA LYS A 252 23.88 19.32 -18.86
C LYS A 252 25.19 18.76 -19.40
N ASP A 253 25.74 19.42 -20.42
CA ASP A 253 26.95 18.97 -21.10
C ASP A 253 28.16 19.08 -20.18
N ASP A 254 28.28 20.18 -19.43
CA ASP A 254 29.33 20.39 -18.42
C ASP A 254 29.20 19.41 -17.25
N LEU A 255 27.98 19.16 -16.77
CA LEU A 255 27.73 18.20 -15.69
C LEU A 255 28.10 16.77 -16.13
N THR A 256 27.72 16.40 -17.35
CA THR A 256 28.05 15.09 -17.93
C THR A 256 29.57 14.94 -18.12
N ALA A 257 30.23 15.99 -18.61
CA ALA A 257 31.69 16.00 -18.75
C ALA A 257 32.38 15.87 -17.39
N ASN A 258 31.94 16.59 -16.37
CA ASN A 258 32.51 16.52 -15.02
C ASN A 258 32.33 15.15 -14.37
N ILE A 259 31.14 14.54 -14.50
CA ILE A 259 30.89 13.18 -13.99
C ILE A 259 31.76 12.17 -14.73
N SER A 260 31.88 12.28 -16.06
CA SER A 260 32.73 11.40 -16.86
C SER A 260 34.20 11.52 -16.48
N ASN A 261 34.69 12.75 -16.28
CA ASN A 261 36.05 13.02 -15.84
C ASN A 261 36.31 12.47 -14.44
N LEU A 262 35.37 12.64 -13.51
CA LEU A 262 35.48 12.10 -12.15
C LEU A 262 35.49 10.56 -12.15
N ALA A 263 34.64 9.93 -12.97
CA ALA A 263 34.61 8.48 -13.14
C ALA A 263 35.93 7.97 -13.77
N ALA A 264 36.51 8.71 -14.71
CA ALA A 264 37.81 8.37 -15.29
C ALA A 264 38.93 8.42 -14.24
N VAL A 265 39.01 9.48 -13.45
CA VAL A 265 40.03 9.63 -12.39
C VAL A 265 39.86 8.54 -11.33
N THR A 266 38.63 8.32 -10.85
CA THR A 266 38.33 7.29 -9.86
C THR A 266 38.61 5.90 -10.40
N GLY A 267 38.31 5.65 -11.69
CA GLY A 267 38.62 4.41 -12.37
C GLY A 267 40.12 4.13 -12.47
N VAL A 268 40.96 5.15 -12.70
CA VAL A 268 42.42 5.02 -12.64
C VAL A 268 42.88 4.64 -11.24
N LEU A 269 42.33 5.31 -10.21
CA LEU A 269 42.69 5.04 -8.81
C LEU A 269 42.33 3.60 -8.40
N VAL A 270 41.15 3.11 -8.79
CA VAL A 270 40.72 1.73 -8.54
C VAL A 270 41.61 0.73 -9.28
N LYS A 271 41.92 0.99 -10.56
CA LYS A 271 42.81 0.12 -11.35
C LYS A 271 44.22 0.04 -10.76
N GLN A 272 44.73 1.13 -10.21
CA GLN A 272 46.05 1.22 -9.60
C GLN A 272 46.05 0.95 -8.10
N ARG A 273 44.95 0.45 -7.52
CA ARG A 273 44.83 0.21 -6.08
C ARG A 273 45.95 -0.68 -5.54
N VAL A 274 46.28 -1.76 -6.24
CA VAL A 274 47.35 -2.69 -5.84
C VAL A 274 48.71 -2.00 -5.87
N ALA A 275 49.00 -1.22 -6.92
CA ALA A 275 50.25 -0.48 -7.02
C ALA A 275 50.36 0.63 -5.96
N LEU A 276 49.25 1.28 -5.61
CA LEU A 276 49.19 2.27 -4.54
C LEU A 276 49.37 1.61 -3.15
N GLU A 277 48.73 0.46 -2.92
CA GLU A 277 48.89 -0.32 -1.70
C GLU A 277 50.34 -0.81 -1.54
N GLU A 278 50.94 -1.35 -2.59
CA GLU A 278 52.34 -1.76 -2.60
C GLU A 278 53.27 -0.58 -2.37
N PHE A 279 53.05 0.56 -3.04
CA PHE A 279 53.82 1.78 -2.81
C PHE A 279 53.73 2.26 -1.34
N LEU A 280 52.54 2.25 -0.75
CA LEU A 280 52.34 2.65 0.63
C LEU A 280 52.91 1.63 1.64
N ASP A 281 52.95 0.34 1.31
CA ASP A 281 53.59 -0.70 2.15
C ASP A 281 55.12 -0.62 2.09
N VAL A 282 55.70 -0.45 0.90
CA VAL A 282 57.16 -0.47 0.72
C VAL A 282 57.83 0.88 1.01
N SER A 283 57.12 2.01 0.84
CA SER A 283 57.71 3.35 0.95
C SER A 283 58.32 3.67 2.31
N PRO A 284 57.74 3.32 3.49
CA PRO A 284 58.37 3.61 4.77
C PRO A 284 59.69 2.84 4.93
N THR A 285 59.71 1.60 4.48
CA THR A 285 60.92 0.75 4.52
C THR A 285 61.98 1.28 3.55
N ALA A 286 61.59 1.67 2.33
CA ALA A 286 62.49 2.26 1.35
C ALA A 286 63.11 3.58 1.86
N LEU A 287 62.30 4.49 2.44
CA LEU A 287 62.79 5.72 3.04
C LEU A 287 63.70 5.45 4.26
N SER A 288 63.34 4.50 5.12
CA SER A 288 64.17 4.11 6.25
C SER A 288 65.51 3.55 5.79
N ASN A 289 65.53 2.70 4.76
CA ASN A 289 66.76 2.14 4.21
C ASN A 289 67.60 3.22 3.53
N LEU A 290 66.99 4.15 2.80
CA LEU A 290 67.69 5.29 2.20
C LEU A 290 68.34 6.17 3.26
N GLN A 291 67.63 6.45 4.35
CA GLN A 291 68.14 7.21 5.48
C GLN A 291 69.30 6.50 6.19
N LEU A 292 69.20 5.17 6.35
CA LEU A 292 70.25 4.35 6.97
C LEU A 292 71.47 4.16 6.05
N ALA A 293 71.27 4.14 4.73
CA ALA A 293 72.35 4.10 3.75
C ALA A 293 73.07 5.45 3.64
N TYR A 294 72.43 6.57 3.98
CA TYR A 294 73.07 7.86 3.88
C TYR A 294 74.18 8.05 4.94
N ASN A 295 75.40 8.27 4.46
CA ASN A 295 76.56 8.58 5.28
C ASN A 295 76.82 10.09 5.28
N PRO A 296 76.50 10.81 6.38
CA PRO A 296 76.63 12.26 6.43
C PRO A 296 78.10 12.74 6.47
N ALA A 297 79.05 11.88 6.83
CA ALA A 297 80.47 12.26 6.91
C ALA A 297 81.12 12.35 5.51
N THR A 298 80.67 11.52 4.58
CA THR A 298 81.18 11.45 3.20
C THR A 298 80.20 12.02 2.17
N GLY A 299 78.94 12.23 2.55
CA GLY A 299 77.86 12.65 1.64
C GLY A 299 77.46 11.56 0.65
N THR A 300 77.78 10.29 0.93
CA THR A 300 77.54 9.14 0.05
C THR A 300 76.37 8.28 0.53
N LEU A 301 75.84 7.43 -0.35
CA LEU A 301 74.97 6.31 0.04
C LEU A 301 75.84 5.06 0.18
N ASP A 302 75.94 4.55 1.40
CA ASP A 302 76.64 3.32 1.74
C ASP A 302 75.78 2.13 1.30
N THR A 303 76.12 1.58 0.14
CA THR A 303 75.53 0.35 -0.37
C THR A 303 76.38 -0.85 0.05
N ARG A 304 75.76 -1.90 0.58
CA ARG A 304 76.43 -3.21 0.72
C ARG A 304 76.04 -4.07 -0.46
N ASP A 305 76.93 -4.17 -1.44
CA ASP A 305 76.79 -5.17 -2.49
C ASP A 305 77.15 -6.55 -1.90
N ASN A 306 76.15 -7.42 -1.79
CA ASN A 306 76.32 -8.82 -1.41
C ASN A 306 76.36 -9.73 -2.65
N GLY A 307 76.55 -9.16 -3.84
CA GLY A 307 76.90 -9.89 -5.05
C GLY A 307 78.18 -10.72 -4.83
N PRO A 308 78.40 -11.79 -5.61
CA PRO A 308 79.67 -12.49 -5.55
C PRO A 308 80.78 -11.46 -5.75
N ALA A 309 81.76 -11.46 -4.85
CA ALA A 309 82.90 -10.52 -4.76
C ALA A 309 83.86 -10.55 -5.98
N GLN A 310 83.31 -10.73 -7.19
CA GLN A 310 83.97 -10.75 -8.48
C GLN A 310 83.36 -9.73 -9.47
N ALA A 311 82.23 -9.09 -9.13
CA ALA A 311 81.64 -8.05 -9.98
C ALA A 311 82.31 -6.67 -9.82
N GLU A 312 83.12 -6.46 -8.78
CA GLU A 312 83.72 -5.15 -8.46
C GLU A 312 84.96 -4.75 -9.29
N GLN A 313 85.22 -5.33 -10.46
CA GLN A 313 86.42 -4.98 -11.24
C GLN A 313 86.19 -4.63 -12.71
N ASN A 314 84.94 -4.59 -13.19
CA ASN A 314 84.67 -4.24 -14.58
C ASN A 314 83.73 -3.03 -14.71
N PRO A 315 84.24 -1.78 -14.61
CA PRO A 315 83.44 -0.56 -14.80
C PRO A 315 82.77 -0.52 -16.19
N LEU A 316 83.34 -1.22 -17.18
CA LEU A 316 82.75 -1.41 -18.49
C LEU A 316 81.50 -2.30 -18.46
N GLY A 317 81.46 -3.32 -17.60
CA GLY A 317 80.29 -4.18 -17.43
C GLY A 317 79.06 -3.42 -16.94
N LEU A 318 79.26 -2.50 -15.99
CA LEU A 318 78.18 -1.66 -15.46
C LEU A 318 77.61 -0.70 -16.52
N ILE A 319 78.49 -0.11 -17.33
CA ILE A 319 78.09 0.80 -18.42
C ILE A 319 77.31 0.03 -19.50
N CYS A 320 77.70 -1.21 -19.78
CA CYS A 320 77.05 -2.05 -20.77
C CYS A 320 75.68 -2.56 -20.34
N ASP A 321 75.53 -2.99 -19.08
CA ASP A 321 74.24 -3.35 -18.49
C ASP A 321 73.26 -2.17 -18.51
N LEU A 322 73.76 -0.96 -18.21
CA LEU A 322 72.96 0.25 -18.26
C LEU A 322 72.51 0.58 -19.68
N LEU A 323 73.40 0.46 -20.67
CA LEU A 323 73.08 0.68 -22.09
C LEU A 323 72.05 -0.32 -22.63
N GLU A 324 72.11 -1.58 -22.20
CA GLU A 324 71.11 -2.59 -22.54
C GLU A 324 69.73 -2.25 -21.93
N THR A 325 69.73 -1.75 -20.69
CA THR A 325 68.49 -1.35 -20.00
C THR A 325 67.80 -0.16 -20.68
N VAL A 326 68.54 0.72 -21.35
CA VAL A 326 67.99 1.80 -22.20
C VAL A 326 67.84 1.41 -23.68
N GLY A 327 67.93 0.12 -23.99
CA GLY A 327 67.63 -0.44 -25.32
C GLY A 327 68.66 -0.13 -26.41
N GLN A 328 69.91 0.18 -26.04
CA GLN A 328 71.00 0.44 -26.99
C GLN A 328 71.69 -0.87 -27.42
N PRO A 329 72.18 -0.96 -28.66
CA PRO A 329 72.86 -2.15 -29.16
C PRO A 329 74.22 -2.38 -28.45
N LEU A 330 74.41 -3.60 -27.95
CA LEU A 330 75.61 -4.05 -27.23
C LEU A 330 76.93 -4.00 -28.05
N GLU A 331 76.86 -3.73 -29.36
CA GLU A 331 78.04 -3.59 -30.23
C GLU A 331 78.93 -2.40 -29.82
N MET A 332 78.35 -1.33 -29.27
CA MET A 332 79.10 -0.17 -28.77
C MET A 332 80.00 -0.49 -27.56
N CYS A 333 79.70 -1.55 -26.83
CA CYS A 333 80.50 -1.98 -25.69
C CYS A 333 81.84 -2.60 -26.11
N GLY A 334 81.91 -3.17 -27.32
CA GLY A 334 83.16 -3.66 -27.89
C GLY A 334 84.18 -2.54 -28.10
N GLU A 335 83.74 -1.36 -28.55
CA GLU A 335 84.60 -0.20 -28.81
C GLU A 335 85.09 0.48 -27.53
N LEU A 336 84.26 0.50 -26.47
CA LEU A 336 84.61 1.09 -25.18
C LEU A 336 85.67 0.27 -24.42
N SER A 337 85.82 -1.02 -24.73
CA SER A 337 86.76 -1.93 -24.05
C SER A 337 88.23 -1.57 -24.27
N GLY A 338 88.56 -0.83 -25.34
CA GLY A 338 89.92 -0.38 -25.64
C GLY A 338 90.38 0.88 -24.90
N LEU A 339 89.49 1.55 -24.17
CA LEU A 339 89.71 2.88 -23.58
C LEU A 339 90.00 2.87 -22.06
N VAL A 340 89.95 1.71 -21.39
CA VAL A 340 90.06 1.62 -19.92
C VAL A 340 91.22 0.71 -19.49
N PRO A 341 92.21 1.19 -18.71
CA PRO A 341 93.30 0.36 -18.18
C PRO A 341 92.83 -0.51 -16.99
N PRO A 342 93.47 -1.68 -16.72
CA PRO A 342 93.09 -2.55 -15.60
C PRO A 342 93.40 -1.93 -14.23
N PRO A 343 92.63 -2.26 -13.18
CA PRO A 343 92.80 -1.67 -11.84
C PRO A 343 94.06 -2.20 -11.09
N PRO A 344 94.65 -1.39 -10.18
CA PRO A 344 95.81 -1.81 -9.40
C PRO A 344 95.45 -2.78 -8.27
N SER A 345 96.29 -3.79 -8.05
CA SER A 345 96.11 -4.83 -7.05
C SER A 345 96.52 -4.37 -5.65
N GLY A 346 95.54 -4.19 -4.74
CA GLY A 346 95.80 -4.14 -3.31
C GLY A 346 94.93 -3.16 -2.51
N ALA A 347 93.72 -3.56 -2.13
CA ALA A 347 93.02 -3.00 -0.99
C ALA A 347 92.24 -4.13 -0.29
N ALA A 348 92.72 -4.54 0.88
CA ALA A 348 92.13 -5.61 1.69
C ALA A 348 90.89 -5.11 2.44
N THR A 349 89.82 -5.90 2.48
CA THR A 349 88.64 -5.64 3.32
C THR A 349 88.73 -6.44 4.62
N SER A 350 88.66 -5.73 5.75
CA SER A 350 88.63 -6.31 7.09
C SER A 350 87.26 -6.94 7.37
N GLY A 351 87.20 -8.25 7.48
CA GLY A 351 85.98 -8.99 7.86
C GLY A 351 85.71 -8.91 9.36
N GLY A 352 84.76 -8.07 9.77
CA GLY A 352 84.12 -8.10 11.09
C GLY A 352 82.73 -8.74 10.99
N GLY A 353 82.53 -9.91 11.61
CA GLY A 353 81.24 -10.59 11.65
C GLY A 353 80.20 -9.81 12.48
N ALA A 354 78.99 -9.66 11.95
CA ALA A 354 77.86 -9.03 12.63
C ALA A 354 76.86 -10.10 13.15
N PRO A 355 76.06 -9.80 14.19
CA PRO A 355 75.17 -10.77 14.83
C PRO A 355 73.96 -11.11 13.94
N ALA A 356 73.41 -12.31 14.11
CA ALA A 356 72.21 -12.75 13.40
C ALA A 356 70.99 -11.87 13.75
N LEU A 357 70.26 -11.44 12.72
CA LEU A 357 69.01 -10.69 12.86
C LEU A 357 67.93 -11.55 13.55
N PRO A 358 67.10 -10.98 14.43
CA PRO A 358 66.00 -11.71 15.05
C PRO A 358 64.92 -12.05 14.01
N ALA A 359 64.28 -13.21 14.19
CA ALA A 359 63.23 -13.70 13.31
C ALA A 359 62.06 -12.70 13.19
N PRO A 360 61.43 -12.59 12.00
CA PRO A 360 60.33 -11.65 11.77
C PRO A 360 59.15 -11.99 12.68
N ARG A 361 58.64 -11.00 13.41
CA ARG A 361 57.40 -11.15 14.18
C ARG A 361 56.19 -11.16 13.23
N PRO A 362 55.12 -11.91 13.54
CA PRO A 362 53.90 -11.87 12.75
C PRO A 362 53.34 -10.43 12.72
N ARG A 363 53.02 -9.95 11.52
CA ARG A 363 52.46 -8.61 11.29
C ARG A 363 50.97 -8.61 11.66
N ASP A 364 50.55 -7.55 12.34
CA ASP A 364 49.13 -7.31 12.62
C ASP A 364 48.45 -6.72 11.37
N MET A 365 47.61 -7.53 10.72
CA MET A 365 46.86 -7.13 9.52
C MET A 365 45.57 -6.34 9.83
N THR A 366 45.26 -6.11 11.11
CA THR A 366 44.03 -5.42 11.54
C THR A 366 44.19 -3.91 11.69
N LEU A 367 45.38 -3.36 11.40
CA LEU A 367 45.69 -1.94 11.59
C LEU A 367 45.36 -1.48 13.03
N GLY A 368 45.77 -2.27 14.04
CA GLY A 368 45.47 -1.98 15.44
C GLY A 368 44.00 -2.18 15.83
N GLY A 369 43.29 -3.09 15.15
CA GLY A 369 41.90 -3.45 15.43
C GLY A 369 40.84 -2.59 14.74
N ILE A 370 41.20 -1.81 13.71
CA ILE A 370 40.27 -0.96 12.95
C ILE A 370 39.51 -1.76 11.87
N LEU A 371 40.14 -2.79 11.31
CA LEU A 371 39.50 -3.65 10.32
C LEU A 371 39.06 -4.94 10.99
N ASP A 372 37.75 -5.18 11.03
CA ASP A 372 37.15 -6.35 11.65
C ASP A 372 37.66 -7.61 10.94
N GLY A 373 38.38 -8.45 11.69
CA GLY A 373 39.22 -9.52 11.19
C GLY A 373 38.44 -10.62 10.48
N GLY A 374 38.42 -10.57 9.15
CA GLY A 374 37.80 -11.57 8.28
C GLY A 374 38.79 -12.58 7.71
N ARG A 375 39.08 -13.61 8.53
CA ARG A 375 39.77 -14.90 8.27
C ARG A 375 41.29 -14.93 8.20
#